data_AF-A0A933GHI6-F1
#
_entry.id   AF-A0A933GHI6-F1
#
_cell.length_a   1.000
_cell.length_b   1.000
_cell.length_c   1.000
_cell.angle_alpha   90.00
_cell.angle_beta   90.00
_cell.angle_gamma   90.00
#
_symmetry.space_group_name_H-M   'P 1'
#
loop_
_entity.id
_entity.type
_entity.pdbx_description
1 polymer ?
#
loop_
_entity_poly.entity_id
_entity_poly.type
_entity_poly.pdbx_seq_one_letter_code
_entity_poly.pdbx_strand_id
1 'polypeptide(L)'
;MGKQRERFEGRFGRLGAGARTLRINAVPFTLTELMERLGLANQDCRSIDALTVSGRRFVIRYLDAEDQSIVAYEFDPAFRYLGETRVHVAEWTGEENPWTSS
;
A
#
# COMPACT_ATOMS: atom_id res chain seq x y z
N MET A 1 10.11 -9.35 16.12
CA MET A 1 9.21 -9.08 14.98
C MET A 1 7.84 -8.79 15.55
N GLY A 2 7.19 -7.73 15.07
CA GLY A 2 5.87 -7.34 15.55
C GLY A 2 4.77 -8.22 14.93
N LYS A 3 3.86 -8.75 15.76
CA LYS A 3 2.80 -9.69 15.34
C LYS A 3 1.88 -9.09 14.27
N GLN A 4 1.79 -7.77 14.19
CA GLN A 4 0.95 -7.09 13.21
C GLN A 4 1.64 -7.00 11.85
N ARG A 5 2.94 -6.70 11.83
CA ARG A 5 3.76 -6.79 10.60
C ARG A 5 3.69 -8.19 9.99
N GLU A 6 3.90 -9.24 10.80
CA GLU A 6 3.86 -10.62 10.29
C GLU A 6 2.52 -10.96 9.65
N ARG A 7 1.41 -10.54 10.26
CA ARG A 7 0.07 -10.74 9.68
C ARG A 7 -0.14 -9.94 8.39
N PHE A 8 0.37 -8.71 8.35
CA PHE A 8 0.28 -7.85 7.17
C PHE A 8 1.09 -8.42 6.00
N GLU A 9 2.36 -8.73 6.21
CA GLU A 9 3.24 -9.31 5.19
C GLU A 9 2.84 -10.75 4.83
N GLY A 10 2.22 -11.49 5.75
CA GLY A 10 1.63 -12.79 5.44
C GLY A 10 0.45 -12.71 4.46
N ARG A 11 -0.31 -11.60 4.48
CA ARG A 11 -1.45 -11.38 3.59
C ARG A 11 -1.05 -10.73 2.26
N PHE A 12 -0.11 -9.79 2.30
CA PHE A 12 0.22 -8.92 1.15
C PHE A 12 1.65 -9.12 0.63
N GLY A 13 2.42 -10.06 1.19
CA GLY A 13 3.84 -10.20 0.91
C GLY A 13 4.68 -9.09 1.55
N ARG A 14 6.00 -9.23 1.44
CA ARG A 14 6.98 -8.27 2.00
C ARG A 14 6.67 -6.83 1.53
N LEU A 15 6.73 -5.88 2.45
CA LEU A 15 6.55 -4.46 2.13
C LEU A 15 7.64 -3.98 1.16
N GLY A 16 7.27 -3.23 0.13
CA GLY A 16 8.19 -2.72 -0.90
C GLY A 16 8.53 -3.70 -2.03
N ALA A 17 8.11 -4.96 -1.95
CA ALA A 17 8.35 -5.99 -2.97
C ALA A 17 7.30 -6.01 -4.11
N GLY A 18 6.28 -5.16 -4.04
CA GLY A 18 5.25 -5.03 -5.06
C GLY A 18 5.71 -4.25 -6.30
N ALA A 19 4.79 -4.06 -7.24
CA ALA A 19 5.05 -3.33 -8.47
C ALA A 19 4.95 -1.80 -8.27
N ARG A 20 5.66 -1.05 -9.12
CA ARG A 20 5.53 0.43 -9.22
C ARG A 20 4.48 0.87 -10.25
N THR A 21 3.98 -0.08 -11.02
CA THR A 21 2.94 0.12 -12.02
C THR A 21 2.04 -1.10 -12.00
N LEU A 22 0.73 -0.89 -12.10
CA LEU A 22 -0.26 -1.95 -12.00
C LEU A 22 -1.24 -1.85 -13.15
N ARG A 23 -1.50 -2.98 -13.82
CA ARG A 23 -2.43 -3.05 -14.96
C ARG A 23 -3.83 -3.41 -14.48
N ILE A 24 -4.78 -2.48 -14.67
CA ILE A 24 -6.19 -2.65 -14.35
C ILE A 24 -6.98 -2.58 -15.65
N ASN A 25 -7.76 -3.62 -15.96
CA ASN A 25 -8.51 -3.71 -17.22
C ASN A 25 -7.65 -3.40 -18.47
N ALA A 26 -6.42 -3.94 -18.49
CA ALA A 26 -5.41 -3.73 -19.54
C ALA A 26 -4.83 -2.29 -19.65
N VAL A 27 -5.20 -1.38 -18.76
CA VAL A 27 -4.62 -0.03 -18.67
C VAL A 27 -3.56 -0.01 -17.56
N PRO A 28 -2.31 0.42 -17.85
CA PRO A 28 -1.30 0.60 -16.82
C PRO A 28 -1.55 1.88 -16.02
N PHE A 29 -1.36 1.81 -14.71
CA PHE A 29 -1.37 2.97 -13.81
C PHE A 29 -0.10 2.95 -12.95
N THR A 30 0.58 4.09 -12.87
CA THR A 30 1.63 4.36 -11.88
C THR A 30 1.03 4.48 -10.48
N LEU A 31 1.88 4.39 -9.44
CA LEU A 31 1.40 4.56 -8.06
C LEU A 31 0.78 5.95 -7.84
N THR A 32 1.38 7.02 -8.38
CA THR A 32 0.85 8.38 -8.26
C THR A 32 -0.55 8.49 -8.89
N GLU A 33 -0.74 7.99 -10.11
CA GLU A 33 -2.05 7.99 -10.76
C GLU A 33 -3.09 7.18 -9.97
N LEU A 34 -2.68 6.07 -9.35
CA LEU A 34 -3.57 5.30 -8.47
C LEU A 34 -3.94 6.09 -7.21
N MET A 35 -2.98 6.73 -6.55
CA MET A 35 -3.25 7.57 -5.37
C MET A 35 -4.24 8.68 -5.70
N GLU A 36 -4.07 9.36 -6.84
CA GLU A 36 -5.00 10.40 -7.30
C GLU A 36 -6.39 9.82 -7.60
N ARG A 37 -6.45 8.73 -8.38
CA ARG A 37 -7.70 8.09 -8.79
C ARG A 37 -8.53 7.59 -7.61
N LEU A 38 -7.87 7.16 -6.54
CA LEU A 38 -8.48 6.63 -5.32
C LEU A 38 -8.75 7.71 -4.25
N GLY A 39 -8.39 8.98 -4.52
CA GLY A 39 -8.55 10.07 -3.55
C GLY A 39 -7.59 9.99 -2.35
N LEU A 40 -6.45 9.32 -2.51
CA LEU A 40 -5.43 9.10 -1.49
C LEU A 40 -4.23 10.06 -1.60
N ALA A 41 -4.16 10.84 -2.69
CA ALA A 41 -3.09 11.80 -2.94
C ALA A 41 -3.17 13.01 -1.98
N ASN A 42 -2.72 12.82 -0.74
CA ASN A 42 -2.51 13.85 0.26
C ASN A 42 -0.99 14.08 0.45
N GLN A 43 -0.58 15.27 0.89
CA GLN A 43 0.83 15.64 1.13
C GLN A 43 1.53 14.70 2.12
N ASP A 44 0.77 14.13 3.06
CA ASP A 44 1.25 13.24 4.11
C ASP A 44 1.19 11.76 3.71
N CYS A 45 0.66 11.46 2.52
CA CYS A 45 0.58 10.10 1.98
C CYS A 45 1.70 9.84 0.97
N ARG A 46 2.51 8.80 1.20
CA ARG A 46 3.61 8.41 0.31
C ARG A 46 3.42 6.98 -0.20
N SER A 47 3.19 6.83 -1.50
CA SER A 47 3.04 5.49 -2.10
C SER A 47 4.32 4.64 -1.98
N ILE A 48 4.15 3.36 -1.67
CA ILE A 48 5.23 2.39 -1.47
C ILE A 48 5.28 1.39 -2.63
N ASP A 49 4.19 0.67 -2.91
CA ASP A 49 4.06 -0.23 -4.06
C ASP A 49 2.60 -0.64 -4.26
N ALA A 50 2.35 -1.49 -5.26
CA ALA A 50 1.02 -2.02 -5.52
C ALA A 50 1.06 -3.51 -5.90
N LEU A 51 -0.05 -4.20 -5.66
CA LEU A 51 -0.18 -5.65 -5.80
C LEU A 51 -1.48 -6.01 -6.52
N THR A 52 -1.43 -7.01 -7.39
CA THR A 52 -2.63 -7.74 -7.80
C THR A 52 -2.83 -8.91 -6.85
N VAL A 53 -4.01 -8.99 -6.25
CA VAL A 53 -4.42 -10.06 -5.33
C VAL A 53 -5.45 -10.93 -6.03
N SER A 54 -5.61 -12.16 -5.56
CA SER A 54 -6.59 -13.13 -6.10
C SER A 54 -7.99 -12.54 -6.24
N GLY A 55 -8.73 -12.97 -7.28
CA GLY A 55 -10.12 -12.56 -7.48
C GLY A 55 -10.29 -11.14 -8.05
N ARG A 56 -9.34 -10.66 -8.85
CA ARG A 56 -9.35 -9.31 -9.46
C ARG A 56 -9.41 -8.17 -8.44
N ARG A 57 -8.72 -8.34 -7.31
CA ARG A 57 -8.56 -7.29 -6.30
C ARG A 57 -7.18 -6.67 -6.44
N PHE A 58 -7.09 -5.39 -6.16
CA PHE A 58 -5.84 -4.66 -6.20
C PHE A 58 -5.58 -4.03 -4.85
N VAL A 59 -4.30 -3.85 -4.55
CA VAL A 59 -3.85 -3.19 -3.33
C VAL A 59 -2.84 -2.14 -3.71
N ILE A 60 -3.02 -0.93 -3.19
CA ILE A 60 -1.93 0.05 -3.12
C ILE A 60 -1.48 0.12 -1.67
N ARG A 61 -0.16 0.07 -1.47
CA ARG A 61 0.45 0.26 -0.16
C ARG A 61 1.11 1.62 -0.11
N TYR A 62 0.86 2.35 0.97
CA TYR A 62 1.41 3.68 1.18
C TYR A 62 1.67 3.92 2.68
N LEU A 63 2.58 4.84 2.97
CA LEU A 63 2.75 5.42 4.30
C LEU A 63 1.76 6.57 4.44
N ASP A 64 0.92 6.50 5.45
CA ASP A 64 0.18 7.62 6.00
C ASP A 64 1.02 8.22 7.14
N ALA A 65 1.65 9.37 6.88
CA ALA A 65 2.55 10.00 7.84
C ALA A 65 1.80 10.70 8.98
N GLU A 66 0.54 11.09 8.75
CA GLU A 66 -0.32 11.70 9.78
C GLU A 66 -0.67 10.67 10.85
N ASP A 67 -1.12 9.49 10.43
CA ASP A 67 -1.47 8.36 11.31
C ASP A 67 -0.29 7.43 11.64
N GLN A 68 0.92 7.77 11.19
CA GLN A 68 2.14 6.98 11.31
C GLN A 68 1.93 5.50 10.95
N SER A 69 1.18 5.23 9.88
CA SER A 69 0.68 3.90 9.54
C SER A 69 1.07 3.50 8.12
N ILE A 70 1.47 2.24 7.96
CA ILE A 70 1.50 1.58 6.66
C ILE A 70 0.11 1.07 6.36
N VAL A 71 -0.45 1.51 5.24
CA VAL A 71 -1.81 1.16 4.80
C VAL A 71 -1.72 0.24 3.60
N ALA A 72 -2.45 -0.87 3.62
CA ALA A 72 -2.81 -1.64 2.43
C ALA A 72 -4.27 -1.35 2.09
N TYR A 73 -4.49 -0.51 1.08
CA TYR A 73 -5.80 -0.09 0.61
C TYR A 73 -6.26 -1.01 -0.53
N GLU A 74 -7.34 -1.75 -0.31
CA GLU A 74 -7.88 -2.73 -1.25
C GLU A 74 -9.01 -2.12 -2.09
N PHE A 75 -8.98 -2.38 -3.40
CA PHE A 75 -9.98 -1.86 -4.33
C PHE A 75 -10.27 -2.83 -5.49
N ASP A 76 -11.42 -2.66 -6.13
CA ASP A 76 -11.87 -3.47 -7.27
C ASP A 76 -11.44 -2.85 -8.63
N PRO A 77 -11.66 -3.53 -9.78
CA PRO A 77 -11.31 -3.00 -11.09
C PRO A 77 -12.10 -1.75 -11.52
N ALA A 78 -13.13 -1.37 -10.76
CA ALA A 78 -13.89 -0.14 -10.93
C ALA A 78 -13.45 0.96 -9.95
N PHE A 79 -12.30 0.78 -9.26
CA PHE A 79 -11.74 1.69 -8.26
C PHE A 79 -12.63 1.87 -7.02
N ARG A 80 -13.53 0.90 -6.75
CA ARG A 80 -14.35 0.92 -5.54
C ARG A 80 -13.56 0.36 -4.37
N TYR A 81 -13.62 1.07 -3.24
CA TYR A 81 -13.04 0.63 -1.97
C TYR A 81 -13.61 -0.72 -1.54
N LEU A 82 -12.73 -1.63 -1.12
CA LEU A 82 -13.10 -2.94 -0.60
C LEU A 82 -12.73 -3.12 0.89
N GLY A 83 -11.82 -2.31 1.40
CA GLY A 83 -11.29 -2.45 2.76
C GLY A 83 -9.83 -1.98 2.84
N GLU A 84 -9.32 -1.87 4.06
CA GLU A 84 -7.91 -1.60 4.29
C GLU A 84 -7.39 -2.34 5.51
N THR A 85 -6.09 -2.56 5.53
CA THR A 85 -5.35 -2.98 6.72
C THR A 85 -4.34 -1.89 7.05
N ARG A 86 -4.39 -1.34 8.26
CA ARG A 86 -3.42 -0.37 8.78
C ARG A 86 -2.54 -1.04 9.83
N VAL A 87 -1.24 -0.76 9.77
CA VAL A 87 -0.29 -1.19 10.80
C VAL A 87 0.66 -0.04 11.10
N HIS A 88 0.85 0.26 12.37
CA HIS A 88 1.74 1.33 12.81
C HIS A 88 3.16 1.10 12.26
N VAL A 89 3.78 2.16 11.73
CA VAL A 89 5.09 2.10 11.06
C VAL A 89 6.21 1.59 11.97
N ALA A 90 6.04 1.75 13.29
CA ALA A 90 6.99 1.25 14.28
C ALA A 90 7.19 -0.29 14.24
N GLU A 91 6.25 -1.04 13.66
CA GLU A 91 6.42 -2.48 13.45
C GLU A 91 7.54 -2.81 12.42
N TRP A 92 7.99 -1.81 11.66
CA TRP A 92 9.13 -1.88 10.75
C TRP A 92 10.37 -1.09 11.23
N THR A 93 10.28 -0.28 12.30
CA THR A 93 11.44 0.42 12.88
C THR A 93 12.30 -0.55 13.69
N GLY A 94 13.44 -0.91 13.13
CA GLY A 94 14.35 -1.96 13.61
C GLY A 94 15.19 -2.53 12.47
N GLU A 95 14.71 -2.36 11.23
CA GLU A 95 15.46 -2.50 9.99
C GLU A 95 15.62 -1.10 9.37
N GLU A 96 16.72 -0.83 8.66
CA GLU A 96 16.92 0.41 7.89
C GLU A 96 15.68 0.65 7.01
N ASN A 97 14.88 1.69 7.34
CA ASN A 97 13.57 1.88 6.73
C ASN A 97 13.62 3.05 5.72
N PRO A 98 13.70 2.77 4.40
CA PRO A 98 13.81 3.81 3.38
C PRO A 98 12.53 4.66 3.23
N TRP A 99 11.44 4.32 3.92
CA TRP A 99 10.15 5.03 3.82
C TRP A 99 9.93 6.06 4.92
N THR A 100 10.72 6.02 6.01
CA THR A 100 10.62 6.95 7.15
C THR A 100 11.77 7.95 7.22
N SER A 101 12.80 7.81 6.39
CA SER A 101 13.85 8.81 6.26
C SER A 101 13.34 9.98 5.42
N SER A 102 13.09 11.10 6.10
CA SER A 102 12.97 12.43 5.49
C SER A 102 14.32 12.91 4.96
#